data_AF-F1TF25-F1
#
_entry.id   AF-F1TF25-F1
#
_cell.length_a   1.000
_cell.length_b   1.000
_cell.length_c   1.000
_cell.angle_alpha   90.00
_cell.angle_beta   90.00
_cell.angle_gamma   90.00
#
_symmetry.space_group_name_H-M   'P 1'
#
loop_
_entity.id
_entity.type
_entity.pdbx_description
1 polymer ?
#
loop_
_entity_poly.entity_id
_entity_poly.type
_entity_poly.pdbx_seq_one_letter_code
_entity_poly.pdbx_strand_id
1 'polypeptide(L)'
;MVMFVKFLMPLIYLITIIENKVAVILFIFIVSLINSKVRPFINNYVLTHSKDNKAYNMSLMSLVYNIINVILMVLLSRIINMFGYNNAIILITIITSILLVYIYIKSSEKYKLEING
;
A
#
# COMPACT_ATOMS: atom_id res chain seq x y z
N MET A 1 -2.59 18.70 -0.12
CA MET A 1 -3.83 17.96 0.28
C MET A 1 -3.69 16.44 0.10
N VAL A 2 -2.89 15.95 -0.85
CA VAL A 2 -2.64 14.52 -1.12
C VAL A 2 -1.81 13.82 -0.01
N MET A 3 -0.88 14.53 0.63
CA MET A 3 -0.06 13.99 1.73
C MET A 3 -0.90 13.55 2.93
N PHE A 4 -1.91 14.32 3.32
CA PHE A 4 -2.79 14.00 4.46
C PHE A 4 -3.60 12.72 4.20
N VAL A 5 -4.09 12.54 2.96
CA VAL A 5 -4.84 11.34 2.54
C VAL A 5 -3.96 10.08 2.55
N LYS A 6 -2.68 10.20 2.18
CA LYS A 6 -1.73 9.08 2.18
C LYS A 6 -1.30 8.67 3.60
N PHE A 7 -1.14 9.60 4.54
CA PHE A 7 -0.82 9.28 5.94
C PHE A 7 -2.01 8.74 6.74
N LEU A 8 -3.24 9.13 6.36
CA LEU A 8 -4.46 8.57 6.94
C LEU A 8 -4.84 7.20 6.32
N MET A 9 -4.20 6.81 5.22
CA MET A 9 -4.47 5.54 4.51
C MET A 9 -4.40 4.29 5.39
N PRO A 10 -3.41 4.13 6.29
CA PRO A 10 -3.38 2.98 7.18
C PRO A 10 -4.56 2.96 8.16
N LEU A 11 -5.03 4.11 8.61
CA LEU A 11 -6.15 4.21 9.55
C LEU A 11 -7.47 3.74 8.93
N ILE A 12 -7.58 3.77 7.60
CA ILE A 12 -8.74 3.23 6.88
C ILE A 12 -8.89 1.73 7.12
N TYR A 13 -7.80 0.98 7.38
CA TYR A 13 -7.91 -0.44 7.75
C TYR A 13 -8.65 -0.65 9.07
N LEU A 14 -8.62 0.29 10.01
CA LEU A 14 -9.35 0.15 11.28
C LEU A 14 -10.87 0.21 11.09
N ILE A 15 -11.35 0.75 9.95
CA ILE A 15 -12.79 0.77 9.62
C ILE A 15 -13.33 -0.66 9.49
N THR A 16 -12.50 -1.63 9.10
CA THR A 16 -12.93 -3.03 8.96
C THR A 16 -13.11 -3.75 10.30
N ILE A 17 -12.67 -3.16 11.41
CA ILE A 17 -12.93 -3.66 12.76
C ILE A 17 -14.37 -3.32 13.18
N ILE A 18 -14.94 -2.24 12.65
CA ILE A 18 -16.32 -1.87 12.89
C ILE A 18 -17.17 -2.88 12.10
N GLU A 19 -17.94 -3.71 12.81
CA GLU A 19 -18.82 -4.75 12.25
C GLU A 19 -20.03 -4.18 11.48
N ASN A 20 -19.83 -3.08 10.76
CA ASN A 20 -20.84 -2.39 9.97
C ASN A 20 -20.60 -2.64 8.48
N LYS A 21 -21.58 -3.30 7.84
CA LYS A 21 -21.55 -3.63 6.41
C LYS A 21 -21.33 -2.40 5.51
N VAL A 22 -21.90 -1.25 5.86
CA VAL A 22 -21.74 0.00 5.10
C VAL A 22 -20.30 0.51 5.20
N ALA A 23 -19.69 0.39 6.37
CA ALA A 23 -18.31 0.79 6.62
C ALA A 23 -17.32 -0.05 5.80
N VAL A 24 -17.58 -1.35 5.65
CA VAL A 24 -16.79 -2.26 4.80
C VAL A 24 -16.89 -1.88 3.32
N ILE A 25 -18.08 -1.51 2.84
CA ILE A 25 -18.27 -1.08 1.44
C ILE A 25 -17.49 0.22 1.17
N LEU A 26 -17.57 1.19 2.08
CA LEU A 26 -16.79 2.43 1.98
C LEU A 26 -15.29 2.16 2.02
N PHE A 27 -14.85 1.24 2.86
CA PHE A 27 -13.47 0.79 2.91
C PHE A 27 -12.99 0.23 1.56
N ILE A 28 -13.74 -0.70 0.96
CA ILE A 28 -13.40 -1.29 -0.35
C ILE A 28 -13.31 -0.21 -1.42
N PHE A 29 -14.26 0.74 -1.44
CA PHE A 29 -14.27 1.83 -2.40
C PHE A 29 -13.04 2.73 -2.28
N ILE A 30 -12.71 3.16 -1.05
CA ILE A 30 -11.55 4.02 -0.80
C ILE A 30 -10.24 3.31 -1.16
N VAL A 31 -10.07 2.05 -0.74
CA VAL A 31 -8.87 1.26 -1.07
C VAL A 31 -8.74 1.08 -2.57
N SER A 32 -9.83 0.83 -3.28
CA SER A 32 -9.84 0.70 -4.74
C SER A 32 -9.42 2.00 -5.43
N LEU A 33 -9.93 3.15 -4.99
CA LEU A 33 -9.54 4.47 -5.48
C LEU A 33 -8.04 4.73 -5.26
N ILE A 34 -7.51 4.39 -4.09
CA ILE A 34 -6.09 4.56 -3.79
C ILE A 34 -5.26 3.65 -4.71
N ASN A 35 -5.62 2.38 -4.81
CA ASN A 35 -4.89 1.40 -5.63
C ASN A 35 -4.86 1.80 -7.11
N SER A 36 -5.96 2.39 -7.61
CA SER A 36 -6.06 2.93 -8.97
C SER A 36 -5.05 4.04 -9.27
N LYS A 37 -4.58 4.78 -8.26
CA LYS A 37 -3.58 5.85 -8.40
C LYS A 37 -2.17 5.38 -8.11
N VAL A 38 -1.99 4.50 -7.13
CA VAL A 38 -0.66 4.00 -6.71
C VAL A 38 -0.03 3.12 -7.79
N ARG A 39 -0.79 2.20 -8.39
CA ARG A 39 -0.25 1.25 -9.38
C ARG A 39 0.29 1.94 -10.65
N PRO A 40 -0.44 2.88 -11.28
CA PRO A 40 0.10 3.65 -12.42
C PRO A 40 1.31 4.52 -12.04
N PHE A 41 1.31 5.09 -10.84
CA PHE A 41 2.44 5.90 -10.36
C PHE A 41 3.73 5.09 -10.27
N ILE A 42 3.69 3.90 -9.64
CA ILE A 42 4.89 3.05 -9.52
C ILE A 42 5.33 2.57 -10.91
N ASN A 43 4.39 2.17 -11.78
CA ASN A 43 4.70 1.77 -13.15
C ASN A 43 5.43 2.89 -13.92
N ASN A 44 4.92 4.12 -13.84
CA ASN A 44 5.55 5.27 -14.49
C ASN A 44 6.92 5.60 -13.89
N TYR A 45 7.08 5.47 -12.57
CA TYR A 45 8.37 5.65 -11.92
C TYR A 45 9.42 4.67 -12.46
N VAL A 46 9.08 3.39 -12.58
CA VAL A 46 9.97 2.37 -13.15
C VAL A 46 10.30 2.67 -14.61
N LEU A 47 9.32 3.07 -15.43
CA LEU A 47 9.55 3.40 -16.85
C LEU A 47 10.43 4.63 -17.07
N THR A 48 10.29 5.65 -16.21
CA THR A 48 11.06 6.89 -16.31
C THR A 48 12.50 6.75 -15.83
N HIS A 49 12.77 5.85 -14.88
CA HIS A 49 14.11 5.62 -14.33
C HIS A 49 14.86 4.46 -15.01
N SER A 50 14.16 3.62 -15.78
CA SER A 50 14.78 2.57 -16.60
C SER A 50 15.23 3.15 -17.94
N LYS A 51 16.53 3.47 -18.08
CA LYS A 51 17.12 3.94 -19.34
C LYS A 51 17.11 2.83 -20.40
N ASP A 52 17.55 1.64 -20.02
CA ASP A 52 17.60 0.43 -20.87
C ASP A 52 16.76 -0.70 -20.26
N ASN A 53 16.36 -1.68 -21.08
CA ASN A 53 15.66 -2.88 -20.65
C ASN A 53 14.35 -2.63 -19.85
N LYS A 54 13.54 -1.65 -20.28
CA LYS A 54 12.25 -1.30 -19.66
C LYS A 54 11.32 -2.50 -19.45
N ALA A 55 11.24 -3.38 -20.46
CA ALA A 55 10.42 -4.60 -20.39
C ALA A 55 10.91 -5.56 -19.28
N TYR A 56 12.23 -5.72 -19.14
CA TYR A 56 12.82 -6.54 -18.09
C TYR A 56 12.56 -5.95 -16.70
N ASN A 57 12.77 -4.65 -16.51
CA ASN A 57 12.52 -4.00 -15.21
C ASN A 57 11.03 -4.05 -14.82
N MET A 58 10.12 -3.93 -15.80
CA MET A 58 8.70 -4.15 -15.59
C MET A 58 8.38 -5.60 -15.18
N SER A 59 9.01 -6.58 -15.84
CA SER A 59 8.83 -7.99 -15.50
C SER A 59 9.33 -8.31 -14.09
N LEU A 60 10.47 -7.74 -13.69
CA LEU A 60 11.00 -7.86 -12.32
C LEU A 60 10.07 -7.21 -11.29
N MET A 61 9.57 -6.00 -11.56
CA MET A 61 8.60 -5.34 -10.68
C MET A 61 7.35 -6.23 -10.48
N SER A 62 6.81 -6.78 -11.56
CA SER A 62 5.64 -7.66 -11.48
C SER A 62 5.94 -8.95 -10.71
N LEU A 63 7.13 -9.52 -10.88
CA LEU A 63 7.58 -10.71 -10.15
C LEU A 63 7.69 -10.43 -8.65
N VAL A 64 8.34 -9.32 -8.26
CA VAL A 64 8.47 -8.89 -6.86
C VAL A 64 7.08 -8.67 -6.24
N TYR A 65 6.18 -7.99 -6.94
CA TYR A 65 4.81 -7.76 -6.48
C TYR A 65 4.06 -9.07 -6.22
N ASN A 66 4.16 -10.03 -7.14
CA ASN A 66 3.51 -11.33 -7.00
C ASN A 66 4.08 -12.15 -5.83
N ILE A 67 5.41 -12.19 -5.68
CA ILE A 67 6.06 -12.89 -4.56
C ILE A 67 5.61 -12.30 -3.23
N ILE A 68 5.63 -10.97 -3.10
CA ILE A 68 5.19 -10.28 -1.88
C ILE A 68 3.73 -10.59 -1.56
N ASN A 69 2.84 -10.60 -2.56
CA ASN A 69 1.43 -10.95 -2.36
C ASN A 69 1.24 -12.36 -1.81
N VAL A 70 1.94 -13.36 -2.38
CA VAL A 70 1.85 -14.74 -1.89
C VAL A 70 2.34 -14.84 -0.45
N ILE A 71 3.50 -14.25 -0.15
CA ILE A 71 4.07 -14.26 1.19
C ILE A 71 3.12 -13.59 2.19
N LEU A 72 2.59 -12.41 1.85
CA LEU A 72 1.65 -11.68 2.70
C LEU A 72 0.36 -12.47 2.94
N MET A 73 -0.22 -13.11 1.92
CA MET A 73 -1.44 -13.91 2.10
C MET A 73 -1.22 -15.05 3.11
N VAL A 74 -0.10 -15.77 2.99
CA VAL A 74 0.22 -16.89 3.90
C VAL A 74 0.47 -16.37 5.32
N LEU A 75 1.28 -15.32 5.47
CA LEU A 75 1.60 -14.75 6.78
C LEU A 75 0.36 -14.18 7.47
N LEU A 76 -0.46 -13.42 6.73
CA LEU A 76 -1.68 -12.82 7.28
C LEU A 76 -2.70 -13.87 7.68
N SER A 77 -2.89 -14.91 6.87
CA SER A 77 -3.78 -16.02 7.23
C SER A 77 -3.33 -16.68 8.54
N ARG A 78 -2.02 -16.92 8.71
CA ARG A 78 -1.48 -17.47 9.97
C ARG A 78 -1.68 -16.52 11.15
N ILE A 79 -1.41 -15.22 10.98
CA ILE A 79 -1.59 -14.22 12.04
C ILE A 79 -3.05 -14.13 12.45
N ILE A 80 -3.98 -14.11 11.50
CA ILE A 80 -5.43 -14.10 11.75
C ILE A 80 -5.84 -15.35 12.53
N ASN A 81 -5.35 -16.53 12.16
CA ASN A 81 -5.68 -17.78 12.84
C ASN A 81 -5.12 -17.85 14.28
N MET A 82 -3.97 -17.23 14.55
CA MET A 82 -3.32 -17.28 15.87
C MET A 82 -3.77 -16.17 16.81
N PHE A 83 -3.96 -14.95 16.30
CA PHE A 83 -4.19 -13.75 17.11
C PHE A 83 -5.58 -13.14 16.90
N GLY A 84 -6.37 -13.68 15.97
CA GLY A 84 -7.67 -13.14 15.60
C GLY A 84 -7.58 -12.00 14.58
N TYR A 85 -8.72 -11.72 13.94
CA TYR A 85 -8.84 -10.73 12.86
C TYR A 85 -8.46 -9.31 13.29
N ASN A 86 -8.97 -8.85 14.44
CA ASN A 86 -8.75 -7.48 14.91
C ASN A 86 -7.27 -7.18 15.14
N ASN A 87 -6.54 -8.11 15.77
CA ASN A 87 -5.10 -7.96 16.03
C ASN A 87 -4.29 -7.95 14.72
N ALA A 88 -4.69 -8.78 13.74
CA ALA A 88 -4.05 -8.79 12.42
C ALA A 88 -4.21 -7.44 11.68
N ILE A 89 -5.41 -6.84 11.75
CA ILE A 89 -5.69 -5.52 11.15
C ILE A 89 -4.89 -4.40 11.82
N ILE A 90 -4.81 -4.39 13.16
CA ILE A 90 -3.98 -3.43 13.90
C ILE A 90 -2.51 -3.57 13.50
N LEU A 91 -2.00 -4.80 13.41
CA LEU A 91 -0.62 -5.09 13.04
C LEU A 91 -0.30 -4.62 11.61
N ILE A 92 -1.18 -4.89 10.63
CA ILE A 92 -1.07 -4.34 9.26
C ILE A 92 -1.06 -2.83 9.25
N THR A 93 -1.93 -2.20 10.06
CA THR A 93 -2.03 -0.74 10.15
C THR A 93 -0.71 -0.13 10.61
N ILE A 94 -0.11 -0.70 11.65
CA ILE A 94 1.18 -0.26 12.19
C ILE A 94 2.29 -0.46 11.15
N ILE A 95 2.40 -1.64 10.55
CA ILE A 95 3.43 -1.96 9.55
C ILE A 95 3.33 -1.01 8.34
N THR A 96 2.12 -0.80 7.82
CA THR A 96 1.89 0.10 6.69
C THR A 96 2.25 1.54 7.03
N SER A 97 1.96 1.99 8.25
CA SER A 97 2.33 3.33 8.72
C SER A 97 3.85 3.50 8.79
N ILE A 98 4.56 2.52 9.35
CA ILE A 98 6.03 2.52 9.42
C ILE A 98 6.64 2.56 8.01
N LEU A 99 6.13 1.74 7.09
CA LEU A 99 6.59 1.72 5.70
C LEU A 99 6.37 3.06 4.99
N LEU A 100 5.22 3.69 5.18
CA LEU A 100 4.94 5.01 4.61
C LEU A 100 5.88 6.09 5.17
N VAL A 101 6.14 6.08 6.48
CA VAL A 101 7.11 6.97 7.12
C VAL A 101 8.51 6.74 6.56
N TYR A 102 8.91 5.47 6.42
CA TYR A 102 10.21 5.11 5.86
C TYR A 102 10.37 5.63 4.43
N ILE A 103 9.37 5.38 3.56
CA ILE A 103 9.36 5.89 2.18
C ILE A 103 9.43 7.41 2.17
N TYR A 104 8.66 8.09 3.03
CA TYR A 104 8.66 9.55 3.12
C TYR A 104 10.05 10.12 3.46
N ILE A 105 10.71 9.55 4.48
CA ILE A 105 12.05 9.99 4.92
C ILE A 105 13.10 9.73 3.84
N LYS A 106 13.06 8.56 3.19
CA LYS A 106 14.02 8.17 2.14
C LYS A 106 13.74 8.80 0.77
N SER A 107 12.58 9.41 0.57
CA SER A 107 12.21 10.01 -0.71
C SER A 107 12.96 11.33 -0.97
N SER A 108 13.40 11.50 -2.23
CA SER A 108 14.02 12.74 -2.74
C SER A 108 13.09 13.95 -2.61
N GLU A 109 13.62 15.16 -2.48
CA GLU A 109 12.83 16.40 -2.45
C GLU A 109 11.91 16.57 -3.66
N LYS A 110 12.34 16.06 -4.83
CA LYS A 110 11.52 16.02 -6.05
C LYS A 110 10.27 15.14 -5.88
N TYR A 111 10.41 14.03 -5.16
CA TYR A 111 9.31 13.13 -4.79
C TYR A 111 8.39 13.76 -3.74
N LYS A 112 8.94 14.51 -2.77
CA LYS A 112 8.16 15.25 -1.78
C LYS A 112 7.28 16.32 -2.45
N LEU A 113 7.77 16.96 -3.51
CA LEU A 113 7.00 17.93 -4.31
C LEU A 113 5.87 17.28 -5.12
N GLU A 114 6.09 16.13 -5.77
CA GLU A 114 5.02 15.36 -6.45
C GLU A 114 3.99 14.76 -5.48
N ILE A 115 4.36 14.57 -4.21
CA ILE A 115 3.44 14.16 -3.14
C ILE A 115 2.64 15.37 -2.58
N ASN A 116 3.13 16.59 -2.78
CA ASN A 116 2.55 17.83 -2.27
C ASN A 116 1.69 18.60 -3.27
N GLY A 117 1.97 18.48 -4.58
CA GLY A 117 1.11 18.96 -5.67
C GLY A 117 -0.19 18.16 -5.76
#